data_AF-A0A5C2SD62-F1
#
_entry.id   AF-A0A5C2SD62-F1
#
_cell.length_a   1.000
_cell.length_b   1.000
_cell.length_c   1.000
_cell.angle_alpha   90.00
_cell.angle_beta   90.00
_cell.angle_gamma   90.00
#
_symmetry.space_group_name_H-M   'P 1'
#
loop_
_entity.id
_entity.type
_entity.pdbx_description
1 polymer ?
#
loop_
_entity_poly.entity_id
_entity_poly.type
_entity_poly.pdbx_seq_one_letter_code
_entity_poly.pdbx_strand_id
1 'polypeptide(L)'
;MAISADAFENGYLLQPGTIFAALCDTGDLGKYHWLLYLCITRRTGYKFHATNQMGSIPWKYEYGPWDGPQSQRCITLTPIGRVEDWGVRSPQACVDDLHSILRNIPLTTPAVDKTTHDRFTCRTWFRAAIRKMDGMQKYVQCPDVDMLEEKLAKMAMAAELMNARDNALANPPTRIMKPTEFAAAWD
;
A
#
# COMPACT_ATOMS: atom_id res chain seq x y z
N MET A 1 7.94 -29.50 -16.37
CA MET A 1 7.93 -28.53 -15.25
C MET A 1 8.63 -27.28 -15.73
N ALA A 2 7.89 -26.28 -16.19
CA ALA A 2 8.47 -25.02 -16.63
C ALA A 2 8.55 -24.07 -15.44
N ILE A 3 9.78 -23.77 -15.01
CA ILE A 3 10.09 -22.67 -14.11
C ILE A 3 10.08 -21.43 -14.99
N SER A 4 9.14 -20.50 -14.78
CA SER A 4 9.14 -19.22 -15.50
C SER A 4 8.41 -18.16 -14.69
N ALA A 5 9.06 -16.99 -14.60
CA ALA A 5 8.69 -15.77 -13.88
C ALA A 5 8.82 -15.85 -12.35
N ASP A 6 10.08 -15.93 -11.89
CA ASP A 6 10.46 -15.17 -10.71
C ASP A 6 10.15 -13.69 -10.97
N ALA A 7 9.56 -13.02 -9.99
CA ALA A 7 9.10 -11.64 -10.03
C ALA A 7 10.26 -10.62 -10.15
N PHE A 8 10.94 -10.65 -11.30
CA PHE A 8 12.01 -9.76 -11.70
C PHE A 8 11.51 -8.80 -12.78
N GLU A 9 10.72 -7.81 -12.40
CA GLU A 9 10.70 -6.57 -13.17
C GLU A 9 11.09 -5.42 -12.23
N ASN A 10 12.24 -4.82 -12.52
CA ASN A 10 12.87 -3.66 -11.86
C ASN A 10 13.84 -3.89 -10.68
N GLY A 11 14.14 -5.13 -10.29
CA GLY A 11 15.23 -5.43 -9.34
C GLY A 11 14.92 -5.15 -7.86
N TYR A 12 13.67 -4.80 -7.52
CA TYR A 12 13.20 -4.69 -6.14
C TYR A 12 12.40 -5.93 -5.78
N LEU A 13 12.88 -6.69 -4.80
CA LEU A 13 12.30 -7.96 -4.40
C LEU A 13 11.13 -7.75 -3.44
N LEU A 14 10.04 -8.48 -3.66
CA LEU A 14 8.99 -8.71 -2.67
C LEU A 14 9.57 -9.48 -1.49
N GLN A 15 10.16 -8.77 -0.54
CA GLN A 15 10.78 -9.35 0.64
C GLN A 15 9.71 -9.55 1.72
N PRO A 16 9.52 -10.79 2.23
CA PRO A 16 8.68 -11.05 3.39
C PRO A 16 8.97 -10.09 4.55
N GLY A 17 7.92 -9.61 5.22
CA GLY A 17 8.00 -8.63 6.30
C GLY A 17 8.04 -7.18 5.86
N THR A 18 8.20 -6.91 4.56
CA THR A 18 8.15 -5.54 4.04
C THR A 18 6.71 -5.05 3.97
N ILE A 19 6.52 -3.79 4.37
CA ILE A 19 5.25 -3.06 4.27
C ILE A 19 5.32 -2.19 3.01
N PHE A 20 4.33 -2.32 2.16
CA PHE A 20 4.20 -1.57 0.91
C PHE A 20 2.99 -0.64 0.95
N ALA A 21 3.13 0.52 0.34
CA ALA A 21 2.01 1.27 -0.19
C ALA A 21 1.56 0.63 -1.50
N ALA A 22 0.30 0.23 -1.57
CA ALA A 22 -0.32 -0.28 -2.79
C ALA A 22 -1.29 0.76 -3.34
N LEU A 23 -1.08 1.16 -4.60
CA LEU A 23 -2.00 2.03 -5.32
C LEU A 23 -2.66 1.20 -6.41
N CYS A 24 -3.99 1.17 -6.37
CA CYS A 24 -4.80 0.40 -7.28
C CYS A 24 -5.68 1.29 -8.15
N ASP A 25 -5.93 0.83 -9.37
CA ASP A 25 -6.79 1.48 -10.34
C ASP A 25 -8.24 1.60 -9.83
N THR A 26 -8.86 2.74 -10.15
CA THR A 26 -10.28 3.02 -9.89
C THR A 26 -11.11 3.10 -11.17
N GLY A 27 -10.48 2.99 -12.34
CA GLY A 27 -11.04 3.26 -13.67
C GLY A 27 -10.84 4.71 -14.14
N ASP A 28 -10.44 5.59 -13.23
CA ASP A 28 -10.16 7.00 -13.50
C ASP A 28 -8.65 7.27 -13.40
N LEU A 29 -8.04 7.71 -14.50
CA LEU A 29 -6.60 8.03 -14.55
C LEU A 29 -6.21 9.03 -13.46
N GLY A 30 -5.16 8.72 -12.70
CA GLY A 30 -4.68 9.58 -11.60
C GLY A 30 -5.52 9.53 -10.33
N LYS A 31 -6.54 8.68 -10.26
CA LYS A 31 -7.29 8.41 -9.03
C LYS A 31 -7.04 6.98 -8.58
N TYR A 32 -6.57 6.86 -7.35
CA TYR A 32 -6.14 5.57 -6.81
C TYR A 32 -6.98 5.14 -5.62
N HIS A 33 -7.17 3.83 -5.52
CA HIS A 33 -7.54 3.19 -4.26
C HIS A 33 -6.28 2.89 -3.47
N TRP A 34 -6.19 3.44 -2.26
CA TRP A 34 -4.99 3.39 -1.43
C TRP A 34 -5.08 2.27 -0.41
N LEU A 35 -4.04 1.43 -0.32
CA LEU A 35 -3.95 0.34 0.64
C LEU A 35 -2.55 0.25 1.25
N LEU A 36 -2.49 -0.32 2.44
CA LEU A 36 -1.27 -0.90 2.98
C LEU A 36 -1.23 -2.39 2.63
N TYR A 37 -0.03 -2.90 2.34
CA TYR A 37 0.20 -4.30 2.04
C TYR A 37 1.37 -4.84 2.86
N LEU A 38 1.13 -5.84 3.71
CA LEU A 38 2.19 -6.60 4.36
C LEU A 38 2.53 -7.82 3.50
N CYS A 39 3.75 -7.87 3.01
CA CYS A 39 4.28 -8.97 2.22
C CYS A 39 4.57 -10.17 3.13
N ILE A 40 3.88 -11.30 2.92
CA ILE A 40 4.07 -12.52 3.72
C ILE A 40 4.99 -13.51 2.99
N THR A 41 4.80 -13.63 1.69
CA THR A 41 5.67 -14.39 0.78
C THR A 41 6.01 -13.53 -0.42
N ARG A 42 6.85 -14.03 -1.33
CA ARG A 42 7.16 -13.33 -2.59
C ARG A 42 5.95 -13.20 -3.55
N ARG A 43 4.81 -13.81 -3.23
CA ARG A 43 3.61 -13.83 -4.07
C ARG A 43 2.36 -13.36 -3.35
N THR A 44 2.31 -13.47 -2.02
CA THR A 44 1.08 -13.27 -1.26
C THR A 44 1.32 -12.45 0.00
N GLY A 45 0.27 -11.76 0.44
CA GLY A 45 0.32 -10.97 1.65
C GLY A 45 -1.06 -10.61 2.17
N TYR A 46 -1.11 -9.59 3.01
CA TYR A 46 -2.36 -9.04 3.54
C TYR A 46 -2.50 -7.58 3.12
N LYS A 47 -3.70 -7.23 2.63
CA LYS A 47 -4.09 -5.84 2.39
C LYS A 47 -4.82 -5.28 3.60
N PHE A 48 -4.68 -3.98 3.83
CA PHE A 48 -5.40 -3.22 4.84
C PHE A 48 -5.84 -1.89 4.24
N HIS A 49 -7.12 -1.54 4.33
CA HIS A 49 -7.61 -0.26 3.84
C HIS A 49 -8.95 0.15 4.45
N ALA A 50 -9.30 1.43 4.28
CA ALA A 50 -10.69 1.85 4.32
C ALA A 50 -11.32 1.67 2.92
N THR A 51 -12.54 1.15 2.89
CA THR A 51 -13.32 0.95 1.67
C THR A 51 -14.77 1.30 1.94
N ASN A 52 -15.50 1.64 0.89
CA ASN A 52 -16.91 1.95 0.96
C ASN A 52 -17.66 1.36 -0.24
N GLN A 53 -17.12 0.26 -0.83
CA GLN A 53 -17.63 -0.47 -1.99
C GLN A 53 -18.45 0.40 -2.96
N MET A 54 -17.81 0.96 -3.99
CA MET A 54 -18.48 1.77 -5.02
C MET A 54 -19.22 3.01 -4.47
N GLY A 55 -18.66 3.72 -3.49
CA GLY A 55 -19.19 5.03 -3.07
C GLY A 55 -20.33 4.99 -2.06
N SER A 56 -20.65 3.82 -1.49
CA SER A 56 -21.74 3.68 -0.52
C SER A 56 -21.27 4.00 0.91
N ILE A 57 -22.03 4.83 1.62
CA ILE A 57 -21.83 5.08 3.06
C ILE A 57 -22.49 3.92 3.82
N PRO A 58 -21.89 3.40 4.91
CA PRO A 58 -20.72 3.89 5.61
C PRO A 58 -19.38 3.37 5.07
N TRP A 59 -18.32 4.15 5.27
CA TRP A 59 -16.94 3.65 5.17
C TRP A 59 -16.73 2.53 6.20
N LYS A 60 -15.98 1.50 5.81
CA LYS A 60 -15.56 0.40 6.68
C LYS A 60 -14.08 0.12 6.50
N TYR A 61 -13.44 -0.33 7.57
CA TYR A 61 -12.12 -0.91 7.50
C TYR A 61 -12.23 -2.37 7.03
N GLU A 62 -11.41 -2.74 6.04
CA GLU A 62 -11.30 -4.10 5.53
C GLU A 62 -9.83 -4.52 5.53
N TYR A 63 -9.60 -5.78 5.87
CA TYR A 63 -8.30 -6.42 5.75
C TYR A 63 -8.47 -7.88 5.34
N GLY A 64 -7.45 -8.47 4.74
CA GLY A 64 -7.48 -9.89 4.40
C GLY A 64 -6.37 -10.30 3.45
N PRO A 65 -6.25 -11.61 3.16
CA PRO A 65 -5.28 -12.12 2.20
C PRO A 65 -5.46 -11.48 0.84
N TRP A 66 -4.35 -11.16 0.18
CA TRP A 66 -4.35 -10.57 -1.14
C TRP A 66 -3.06 -10.91 -1.91
N ASP A 67 -3.23 -11.31 -3.17
CA ASP A 67 -2.15 -11.42 -4.15
C ASP A 67 -2.04 -10.07 -4.88
N GLY A 68 -1.40 -9.12 -4.21
CA GLY A 68 -1.11 -7.80 -4.78
C GLY A 68 -0.27 -7.86 -6.05
N PRO A 69 0.85 -8.60 -6.07
CA PRO A 69 1.72 -8.70 -7.25
C PRO A 69 1.05 -9.22 -8.52
N GLN A 70 0.01 -10.06 -8.40
CA GLN A 70 -0.76 -10.57 -9.54
C GLN A 70 -2.13 -9.88 -9.69
N SER A 71 -2.40 -8.81 -8.93
CA SER A 71 -3.69 -8.15 -8.99
C SER A 71 -3.82 -7.31 -10.25
N GLN A 72 -4.84 -7.60 -11.06
CA GLN A 72 -5.18 -6.83 -12.26
C GLN A 72 -5.50 -5.35 -11.98
N ARG A 73 -5.83 -5.02 -10.73
CA ARG A 73 -6.10 -3.65 -10.31
C ARG A 73 -4.93 -2.98 -9.62
N CYS A 74 -3.89 -3.70 -9.20
CA CYS A 74 -2.77 -3.07 -8.52
C CYS A 74 -1.77 -2.54 -9.54
N ILE A 75 -1.56 -1.22 -9.51
CA ILE A 75 -0.66 -0.53 -10.42
C ILE A 75 0.75 -0.60 -9.85
N THR A 76 0.92 -0.23 -8.58
CA THR A 76 2.23 -0.20 -7.92
C THR A 76 2.21 -0.79 -6.53
N LEU A 77 3.29 -1.49 -6.18
CA LEU A 77 3.69 -1.79 -4.81
C LEU A 77 4.99 -1.05 -4.52
N THR A 78 4.95 -0.07 -3.62
CA THR A 78 6.12 0.73 -3.24
C THR A 78 6.49 0.44 -1.79
N PRO A 79 7.70 -0.06 -1.48
CA PRO A 79 8.10 -0.36 -0.11
C PRO A 79 8.21 0.95 0.69
N ILE A 80 7.62 0.96 1.88
CA ILE A 80 7.55 2.13 2.77
C ILE A 80 7.99 1.82 4.20
N GLY A 81 8.19 0.54 4.54
CA GLY A 81 8.56 0.13 5.89
C GLY A 81 8.74 -1.38 6.01
N ARG A 82 8.92 -1.86 7.24
CA ARG A 82 9.14 -3.28 7.54
C ARG A 82 8.65 -3.62 8.95
N VAL A 83 8.31 -4.88 9.17
CA VAL A 83 8.14 -5.44 10.51
C VAL A 83 9.52 -5.82 11.06
N GLU A 84 10.02 -5.08 12.06
CA GLU A 84 11.36 -5.23 12.65
C GLU A 84 11.66 -6.67 13.12
N ASP A 85 10.72 -7.30 13.82
CA ASP A 85 10.84 -8.65 14.38
C ASP A 85 10.37 -9.76 13.42
N TRP A 86 10.42 -9.49 12.12
CA TRP A 86 10.09 -10.48 11.09
C TRP A 86 11.04 -11.69 11.15
N GLY A 87 10.46 -12.89 11.15
CA GLY A 87 11.21 -14.14 11.28
C GLY A 87 11.41 -14.61 12.72
N VAL A 88 11.21 -13.73 13.70
CA VAL A 88 11.10 -14.11 15.12
C VAL A 88 9.67 -14.52 15.45
N ARG A 89 8.70 -13.73 15.00
CA ARG A 89 7.27 -14.04 15.13
C ARG A 89 6.73 -14.80 13.92
N SER A 90 5.64 -15.53 14.12
CA SER A 90 4.91 -16.14 13.00
C SER A 90 4.34 -15.04 12.09
N PRO A 91 4.25 -15.26 10.76
CA PRO A 91 3.68 -14.28 9.86
C PRO A 91 2.27 -13.82 10.23
N GLN A 92 1.44 -14.75 10.75
CA GLN A 92 0.08 -14.42 11.20
C GLN A 92 0.09 -13.47 12.41
N ALA A 93 1.00 -13.67 13.37
CA ALA A 93 1.12 -12.76 14.51
C ALA A 93 1.49 -11.33 14.08
N CYS A 94 2.33 -11.17 13.06
CA CYS A 94 2.66 -9.87 12.48
C CYS A 94 1.44 -9.22 11.80
N VAL A 95 0.60 -10.02 11.11
CA VAL A 95 -0.65 -9.56 10.52
C VAL A 95 -1.65 -9.11 11.58
N ASP A 96 -1.84 -9.91 12.63
CA ASP A 96 -2.79 -9.63 13.70
C ASP A 96 -2.40 -8.36 14.49
N ASP A 97 -1.10 -8.16 14.71
CA ASP A 97 -0.52 -6.97 15.31
C ASP A 97 -0.85 -5.71 14.49
N LEU A 98 -0.52 -5.68 13.20
CA LEU A 98 -0.89 -4.57 12.30
C LEU A 98 -2.41 -4.39 12.22
N HIS A 99 -3.18 -5.48 12.12
CA HIS A 99 -4.64 -5.41 12.11
C HIS A 99 -5.17 -4.72 13.37
N SER A 100 -4.65 -5.07 14.54
CA SER A 100 -5.07 -4.51 15.84
C SER A 100 -4.81 -3.00 15.93
N ILE A 101 -3.75 -2.51 15.29
CA ILE A 101 -3.40 -1.09 15.22
C ILE A 101 -4.31 -0.37 14.21
N LEU A 102 -4.36 -0.90 12.99
CA LEU A 102 -4.99 -0.25 11.84
C LEU A 102 -6.53 -0.20 11.93
N ARG A 103 -7.15 -1.20 12.56
CA ARG A 103 -8.61 -1.23 12.80
C ARG A 103 -9.12 -0.10 13.69
N ASN A 104 -8.24 0.47 14.52
CA ASN A 104 -8.59 1.49 15.51
C ASN A 104 -8.42 2.92 14.96
N ILE A 105 -7.99 3.06 13.71
CA ILE A 105 -7.93 4.37 13.05
C ILE A 105 -9.36 4.86 12.78
N PRO A 106 -9.75 6.06 13.26
CA PRO A 106 -11.08 6.59 13.01
C PRO A 106 -11.40 6.71 11.52
N LEU A 107 -12.60 6.30 11.12
CA LEU A 107 -13.11 6.44 9.75
C LEU A 107 -13.70 7.84 9.51
N THR A 108 -12.95 8.87 9.91
CA THR A 108 -13.32 10.29 9.82
C THR A 108 -12.10 11.10 9.38
N THR A 109 -12.31 12.29 8.79
CA THR A 109 -11.20 13.14 8.35
C THR A 109 -10.46 13.72 9.57
N PRO A 110 -9.16 13.41 9.77
CA PRO A 110 -8.36 13.99 10.84
C PRO A 110 -8.27 15.51 10.71
N ALA A 111 -8.11 16.23 11.82
CA ALA A 111 -8.05 17.69 11.82
C ALA A 111 -6.96 18.26 10.88
N VAL A 112 -5.79 17.61 10.83
CA VAL A 112 -4.67 17.97 9.95
C VAL A 112 -5.02 17.87 8.45
N ASP A 113 -5.99 17.04 8.09
CA ASP A 113 -6.40 16.80 6.70
C ASP A 113 -7.64 17.62 6.31
N LYS A 114 -8.34 18.26 7.26
CA LYS A 114 -9.58 19.02 6.98
C LYS A 114 -9.37 20.27 6.13
N THR A 115 -8.16 20.80 6.05
CA THR A 115 -7.83 21.98 5.25
C THR A 115 -7.62 21.64 3.77
N THR A 116 -7.29 20.39 3.45
CA THR A 116 -6.98 19.91 2.10
C THR A 116 -7.98 18.85 1.60
N HIS A 117 -8.75 18.24 2.50
CA HIS A 117 -9.70 17.18 2.21
C HIS A 117 -11.05 17.42 2.88
N ASP A 118 -12.06 17.76 2.09
CA ASP A 118 -13.40 18.06 2.59
C ASP A 118 -14.17 16.81 3.08
N ARG A 119 -13.74 15.61 2.69
CA ARG A 119 -14.41 14.35 3.00
C ARG A 119 -13.43 13.21 3.25
N PHE A 120 -13.86 12.27 4.07
CA PHE A 120 -13.09 11.06 4.35
C PHE A 120 -13.04 10.15 3.11
N THR A 121 -11.85 9.59 2.86
CA THR A 121 -11.56 8.68 1.75
C THR A 121 -10.57 7.60 2.17
N CYS A 122 -10.37 6.56 1.35
CA CYS A 122 -9.31 5.57 1.54
C CYS A 122 -7.92 6.23 1.60
N ARG A 123 -7.71 7.29 0.82
CA ARG A 123 -6.52 8.16 0.84
C ARG A 123 -6.34 8.82 2.21
N THR A 124 -7.41 9.39 2.76
CA THR A 124 -7.40 10.01 4.11
C THR A 124 -7.05 8.98 5.20
N TRP A 125 -7.65 7.79 5.11
CA TRP A 125 -7.33 6.69 6.02
C TRP A 125 -5.87 6.25 5.91
N PHE A 126 -5.35 6.10 4.68
CA PHE A 126 -3.97 5.73 4.42
C PHE A 126 -3.00 6.71 5.08
N ARG A 127 -3.20 8.02 4.90
CA ARG A 127 -2.39 9.07 5.55
C ARG A 127 -2.43 8.95 7.07
N ALA A 128 -3.60 8.77 7.65
CA ALA A 128 -3.76 8.56 9.09
C ALA A 128 -3.03 7.28 9.57
N ALA A 129 -3.05 6.21 8.77
CA ALA A 129 -2.34 4.97 9.06
C ALA A 129 -0.82 5.15 9.05
N ILE A 130 -0.27 5.87 8.07
CA ILE A 130 1.15 6.20 8.02
C ILE A 130 1.57 6.97 9.27
N ARG A 131 0.88 8.07 9.61
CA ARG A 131 1.17 8.85 10.83
C ARG A 131 1.08 8.01 12.10
N LYS A 132 0.10 7.10 12.17
CA LYS A 132 -0.06 6.19 13.32
C LYS A 132 1.11 5.22 13.43
N MET A 133 1.55 4.63 12.32
CA MET A 133 2.69 3.70 12.29
C MET A 133 4.03 4.40 12.55
N ASP A 134 4.19 5.64 12.09
CA ASP A 134 5.35 6.49 12.36
C ASP A 134 5.45 6.86 13.84
N GLY A 135 4.36 7.31 14.45
CA GLY A 135 4.32 7.60 15.89
C GLY A 135 4.54 6.38 16.80
N MET A 136 4.51 5.16 16.27
CA MET A 136 4.87 3.94 17.01
C MET A 136 6.36 3.61 16.95
N GLN A 137 7.12 4.26 16.05
CA GLN A 137 8.55 4.07 15.88
C GLN A 137 8.99 2.62 15.66
N LYS A 138 8.15 1.84 14.95
CA LYS A 138 8.33 0.39 14.78
C LYS A 138 8.22 -0.10 13.34
N TYR A 139 7.37 0.53 12.52
CA TYR A 139 6.99 -0.04 11.21
C TYR A 139 7.45 0.81 10.03
N VAL A 140 7.16 2.10 10.08
CA VAL A 140 7.38 3.07 9.00
C VAL A 140 7.92 4.33 9.64
N GLN A 141 9.04 4.85 9.17
CA GLN A 141 9.51 6.20 9.48
C GLN A 141 9.08 7.12 8.33
N CYS A 142 8.23 8.10 8.61
CA CYS A 142 7.68 9.02 7.61
C CYS A 142 7.45 10.41 8.23
N PRO A 143 8.45 11.30 8.18
CA PRO A 143 8.33 12.63 8.78
C PRO A 143 7.35 13.54 8.03
N ASP A 144 7.10 13.27 6.75
CA ASP A 144 6.21 14.07 5.91
C ASP A 144 5.34 13.16 5.02
N VAL A 145 4.10 12.93 5.50
CA VAL A 145 3.13 12.09 4.80
C VAL A 145 2.59 12.74 3.52
N ASP A 146 2.61 14.07 3.43
CA ASP A 146 2.17 14.81 2.25
C ASP A 146 3.13 14.56 1.09
N MET A 147 4.44 14.68 1.35
CA MET A 147 5.48 14.40 0.38
C MET A 147 5.51 12.92 -0.04
N LEU A 148 5.33 12.00 0.91
CA LEU A 148 5.20 10.57 0.61
C LEU A 148 4.03 10.30 -0.34
N GLU A 149 2.86 10.83 -0.02
CA GLU A 149 1.65 10.66 -0.82
C GLU A 149 1.81 11.21 -2.24
N GLU A 150 2.32 12.44 -2.38
CA GLU A 150 2.53 13.05 -3.68
C GLU A 150 3.51 12.21 -4.53
N LYS A 151 4.58 11.72 -3.91
CA LYS A 151 5.56 10.85 -4.56
C LYS A 151 4.94 9.54 -5.03
N LEU A 152 4.17 8.87 -4.17
CA LEU A 152 3.49 7.61 -4.51
C LEU A 152 2.50 7.81 -5.66
N ALA A 153 1.71 8.90 -5.64
CA ALA A 153 0.77 9.20 -6.71
C ALA A 153 1.48 9.46 -8.05
N LYS A 154 2.61 10.19 -8.05
CA LYS A 154 3.43 10.41 -9.26
C LYS A 154 4.01 9.10 -9.79
N MET A 155 4.46 8.22 -8.90
CA MET A 155 4.99 6.90 -9.26
C MET A 155 3.92 6.00 -9.87
N ALA A 156 2.71 6.00 -9.32
CA ALA A 156 1.57 5.27 -9.89
C ALA A 156 1.14 5.84 -11.24
N MET A 157 1.06 7.16 -11.39
CA MET A 157 0.75 7.79 -12.69
C MET A 157 1.76 7.42 -13.76
N ALA A 158 3.06 7.46 -13.44
CA ALA A 158 4.10 7.03 -14.37
C ALA A 158 3.92 5.55 -14.76
N ALA A 159 3.60 4.69 -13.80
CA ALA A 159 3.32 3.27 -14.04
C ALA A 159 2.08 3.05 -14.92
N GLU A 160 0.98 3.78 -14.68
CA GLU A 160 -0.23 3.74 -15.52
C GLU A 160 0.08 4.13 -16.97
N LEU A 161 0.81 5.23 -17.16
CA LEU A 161 1.19 5.70 -18.49
C LEU A 161 2.11 4.72 -19.22
N MET A 162 3.05 4.08 -18.51
CA MET A 162 3.87 3.01 -19.09
C MET A 162 3.01 1.82 -19.51
N ASN A 163 2.08 1.38 -18.66
CA ASN A 163 1.18 0.27 -18.97
C ASN A 163 0.28 0.57 -20.18
N ALA A 164 -0.23 1.80 -20.29
CA ALA A 164 -1.02 2.25 -21.43
C ALA A 164 -0.20 2.32 -22.72
N ARG A 165 1.04 2.84 -22.66
CA ARG A 165 1.94 2.95 -23.81
C ARG A 165 2.34 1.58 -24.35
N ASP A 166 2.65 0.65 -23.46
CA ASP A 166 3.17 -0.66 -23.83
C ASP A 166 2.07 -1.59 -24.43
N ASN A 167 0.84 -1.07 -24.67
CA ASN A 167 -0.37 -1.85 -25.05
C ASN A 167 -0.51 -3.12 -24.18
N ALA A 168 -0.07 -3.02 -22.93
CA ALA A 168 0.35 -4.18 -22.16
C ALA A 168 -0.85 -4.95 -21.62
N LEU A 169 -1.36 -5.87 -22.44
CA LEU A 169 -2.35 -6.89 -22.13
C LEU A 169 -3.70 -6.29 -21.63
N ALA A 170 -4.75 -7.10 -21.64
CA ALA A 170 -5.99 -6.72 -20.94
C ALA A 170 -5.78 -6.49 -19.42
N ASN A 171 -4.60 -6.88 -18.89
CA ASN A 171 -4.23 -6.92 -17.49
C ASN A 171 -2.73 -6.62 -17.33
N PRO A 172 -2.33 -5.34 -17.21
CA PRO A 172 -0.92 -5.01 -16.99
C PRO A 172 -0.45 -5.55 -15.63
N PRO A 173 0.81 -6.03 -15.51
CA PRO A 173 1.33 -6.52 -14.25
C PRO A 173 1.53 -5.38 -13.24
N THR A 174 1.39 -5.71 -11.96
CA THR A 174 1.72 -4.78 -10.86
C THR A 174 3.21 -4.47 -10.88
N ARG A 175 3.55 -3.18 -10.88
CA ARG A 175 4.95 -2.73 -10.85
C ARG A 175 5.46 -2.67 -9.42
N ILE A 176 6.53 -3.41 -9.14
CA ILE A 176 7.25 -3.29 -7.87
C ILE A 176 8.21 -2.12 -7.98
N MET A 177 8.01 -1.11 -7.13
CA MET A 177 8.72 0.15 -7.21
C MET A 177 9.92 0.20 -6.26
N LYS A 178 10.84 1.13 -6.51
CA LYS A 178 11.92 1.45 -5.57
C LYS A 178 11.35 2.08 -4.30
N PRO A 179 12.01 1.94 -3.13
CA PRO A 179 11.69 2.76 -1.96
C PRO A 179 11.73 4.25 -2.28
N THR A 180 10.91 5.03 -1.59
CA THR A 180 10.93 6.50 -1.66
C THR A 180 11.87 7.07 -0.61
N GLU A 181 12.37 8.28 -0.84
CA GLU A 181 13.12 9.07 0.15
C GLU A 181 12.25 9.56 1.33
N PHE A 182 10.93 9.41 1.27
CA PHE A 182 9.98 9.93 2.26
C PHE A 182 9.45 8.87 3.24
N ALA A 183 9.82 7.61 3.03
CA ALA A 183 9.42 6.52 3.93
C ALA A 183 10.45 5.40 3.95
N ALA A 184 10.80 4.95 5.16
CA ALA A 184 11.72 3.85 5.39
C ALA A 184 11.23 2.96 6.54
N ALA A 185 11.88 1.82 6.76
CA ALA A 185 11.74 1.11 8.03
C ALA A 185 12.42 1.90 9.14
N TRP A 186 12.00 1.70 10.38
CA TRP A 186 12.80 2.14 11.53
C TRP A 186 14.04 1.24 11.66
N ASP A 187 15.18 1.86 11.98
CA ASP A 187 16.47 1.21 12.23
C ASP A 187 16.56 0.61 13.63
#